data_AF-A0A149RKV6-F1
#
_entry.id   AF-A0A149RKV6-F1
#
_cell.length_a   1.000
_cell.length_b   1.000
_cell.length_c   1.000
_cell.angle_alpha   90.00
_cell.angle_beta   90.00
_cell.angle_gamma   90.00
#
_symmetry.space_group_name_H-M   'P 1'
#
loop_
_entity.id
_entity.type
_entity.pdbx_description
1 polymer ?
#
loop_
_entity_poly.entity_id
_entity_poly.type
_entity_poly.pdbx_seq_one_letter_code
_entity_poly.pdbx_strand_id
1 'polypeptide(L)' 'TLEEGAIGGFGAQVGQHLANTGLLDHVRFRPMTLPDIFIDHNTQDAQYEQAGLTAPHIVKTALSALGVALTEQTA' A
#
# COMPACT_ATOMS: atom_id res chain seq x y z
N THR A 1 -3.94 -4.81 -1.41
CA THR A 1 -4.88 -4.04 -2.25
C THR A 1 -4.32 -2.65 -2.47
N LEU A 2 -4.80 -1.93 -3.47
CA LEU A 2 -4.50 -0.53 -3.73
C LEU A 2 -5.82 0.22 -3.81
N GLU A 3 -5.96 1.33 -3.11
CA GLU A 3 -7.17 2.16 -3.14
C GLU A 3 -6.87 3.63 -2.82
N GLU A 4 -7.69 4.52 -3.38
CA GLU A 4 -7.66 5.96 -3.15
C GLU A 4 -8.69 6.37 -2.08
N GLY A 5 -8.90 5.49 -1.09
CA GLY A 5 -9.69 5.74 0.11
C GLY A 5 -8.79 5.71 1.35
N ALA A 6 -9.29 6.21 2.47
CA ALA A 6 -8.61 6.10 3.77
C ALA A 6 -8.74 4.69 4.37
N ILE A 7 -8.18 4.49 5.56
CA ILE A 7 -8.30 3.24 6.30
C ILE A 7 -9.77 2.84 6.53
N GLY A 8 -10.07 1.53 6.42
CA GLY A 8 -11.42 0.98 6.57
C GLY A 8 -12.17 0.71 5.25
N GLY A 9 -11.55 1.01 4.11
CA GLY A 9 -12.12 0.76 2.77
C GLY A 9 -12.03 -0.69 2.27
N PHE A 10 -11.77 -0.84 0.98
CA PHE A 10 -11.67 -2.12 0.27
C PHE A 10 -10.64 -3.06 0.90
N GLY A 11 -9.47 -2.55 1.28
CA GLY A 11 -8.43 -3.33 1.92
C GLY A 11 -8.88 -3.96 3.24
N ALA A 12 -9.73 -3.26 4.01
CA ALA A 12 -10.28 -3.78 5.26
C ALA A 12 -11.27 -4.91 5.02
N GLN A 13 -12.16 -4.79 4.02
CA GLN A 13 -13.10 -5.86 3.68
C GLN A 13 -12.39 -7.11 3.16
N VAL A 14 -11.37 -6.95 2.30
CA VAL A 14 -10.53 -8.06 1.85
C VAL A 14 -9.78 -8.68 3.03
N GLY A 15 -9.21 -7.87 3.93
CA GLY A 15 -8.54 -8.35 5.14
C GLY A 15 -9.46 -9.19 6.04
N GLN A 16 -10.69 -8.72 6.26
CA GLN A 16 -11.69 -9.46 7.02
C GLN A 16 -12.03 -10.80 6.37
N HIS A 17 -12.23 -10.82 5.05
CA HIS A 17 -12.51 -12.05 4.31
C HIS A 17 -11.35 -13.04 4.41
N LEU A 18 -10.11 -12.58 4.21
CA LEU A 18 -8.91 -13.42 4.32
C LEU A 18 -8.75 -13.99 5.72
N ALA A 19 -9.00 -13.20 6.77
CA ALA A 19 -8.94 -13.65 8.16
C ALA A 19 -10.03 -14.71 8.46
N ASN A 20 -11.27 -14.45 8.03
CA ASN A 20 -12.40 -15.35 8.27
C ASN A 20 -12.29 -16.70 7.55
N THR A 21 -11.55 -16.75 6.43
CA THR A 21 -11.39 -17.95 5.61
C THR A 21 -10.08 -18.69 5.85
N GLY A 22 -9.23 -18.21 6.77
CA GLY A 22 -7.89 -18.77 7.03
C GLY A 22 -6.87 -18.49 5.92
N LEU A 23 -7.24 -17.75 4.87
CA LEU A 23 -6.34 -17.42 3.76
C LEU A 23 -5.23 -16.44 4.17
N LEU A 24 -5.44 -15.65 5.23
CA LEU A 24 -4.46 -14.67 5.71
C LEU A 24 -3.13 -15.34 6.12
N ASP A 25 -3.18 -16.57 6.62
CA ASP A 25 -2.00 -17.34 7.05
C ASP A 25 -1.08 -17.74 5.89
N HIS A 26 -1.59 -17.68 4.65
CA HIS A 26 -0.91 -18.16 3.45
C HIS A 26 -0.36 -17.04 2.57
N VAL A 27 -0.62 -15.78 2.89
CA VAL A 27 -0.27 -14.64 2.03
C VAL A 27 0.50 -13.55 2.78
N ARG A 28 1.22 -12.72 2.04
CA ARG A 28 1.77 -11.46 2.55
C ARG A 28 0.81 -10.34 2.18
N PHE A 29 -0.04 -9.95 3.12
CA PHE A 29 -1.04 -8.91 2.88
C PHE A 29 -0.53 -7.52 3.33
N ARG A 30 -0.31 -6.61 2.38
CA ARG A 30 0.08 -5.21 2.60
C ARG A 30 -0.85 -4.28 1.81
N PRO A 31 -2.06 -3.99 2.33
CA PRO A 31 -2.94 -3.01 1.69
C PRO A 31 -2.29 -1.62 1.74
N MET A 32 -2.42 -0.87 0.65
CA MET A 32 -1.97 0.51 0.54
C MET A 32 -3.19 1.39 0.26
N THR A 33 -3.35 2.44 1.06
CA THR A 33 -4.50 3.35 1.09
C THR A 33 -4.00 4.78 1.25
N LEU A 34 -4.87 5.78 1.11
CA LEU A 34 -4.52 7.12 1.55
C LEU A 34 -4.26 7.14 3.06
N PRO A 35 -3.26 7.91 3.53
CA PRO A 35 -2.99 8.08 4.95
C PRO A 35 -4.14 8.86 5.62
N ASP A 36 -4.37 8.61 6.90
CA ASP A 36 -5.38 9.30 7.71
C ASP A 36 -4.89 10.70 8.14
N ILE A 37 -4.61 11.54 7.16
CA ILE A 37 -4.17 12.92 7.30
C ILE A 37 -4.79 13.77 6.18
N PHE A 38 -4.89 15.08 6.41
CA PHE A 38 -5.16 16.00 5.32
C PHE A 38 -3.95 16.10 4.38
N ILE A 39 -4.21 16.00 3.08
CA ILE A 39 -3.24 16.26 2.02
C ILE A 39 -3.62 17.60 1.40
N ASP A 40 -2.69 18.56 1.45
CA ASP A 40 -2.92 19.90 0.92
C ASP A 40 -3.05 19.90 -0.61
N HIS A 41 -3.68 20.95 -1.12
CA HIS A 41 -3.82 21.13 -2.56
C HIS A 41 -2.44 21.21 -3.23
N ASN A 42 -2.21 20.35 -4.22
CA ASN A 42 -1.00 20.31 -5.01
C ASN A 42 -1.30 19.64 -6.37
N THR A 43 -0.30 19.50 -7.23
CA THR A 43 -0.38 18.59 -8.37
C THR A 43 -0.67 17.16 -7.90
N GLN A 44 -1.41 16.41 -8.71
CA GLN A 44 -1.80 15.04 -8.38
C GLN A 44 -0.58 14.14 -8.10
N ASP A 45 0.49 14.27 -8.89
CA ASP A 45 1.74 13.52 -8.68
C ASP A 45 2.37 13.81 -7.32
N ALA A 46 2.43 15.09 -6.92
CA ALA A 46 2.96 15.48 -5.60
C ALA A 46 2.08 14.96 -4.45
N GLN A 47 0.76 14.95 -4.63
CA GLN A 47 -0.16 14.39 -3.63
C GLN A 47 0.01 12.87 -3.46
N TYR A 48 0.17 12.12 -4.55
CA TYR A 48 0.44 10.68 -4.47
C TYR A 48 1.83 10.36 -3.91
N GLU A 49 2.81 11.18 -4.22
CA GLU A 49 4.15 11.05 -3.65
C GLU A 49 4.09 11.23 -2.13
N GLN A 50 3.41 12.28 -1.66
CA GLN A 50 3.14 12.49 -0.23
C GLN A 50 2.33 11.33 0.39
N ALA A 51 1.34 10.80 -0.33
CA ALA A 51 0.52 9.69 0.14
C ALA A 51 1.24 8.34 0.17
N GLY A 52 2.41 8.22 -0.47
CA GLY A 52 3.12 6.95 -0.61
C GLY A 52 2.43 5.97 -1.56
N LEU A 53 1.70 6.46 -2.57
CA LEU A 53 0.90 5.65 -3.50
C LEU A 53 1.42 5.63 -4.94
N THR A 54 2.64 6.12 -5.18
CA THR A 54 3.26 6.06 -6.51
C THR A 54 3.80 4.67 -6.85
N ALA A 55 4.09 4.41 -8.13
CA ALA A 55 4.61 3.12 -8.58
C ALA A 55 5.88 2.67 -7.83
N PRO A 56 6.89 3.53 -7.56
CA PRO A 56 8.04 3.15 -6.74
C PRO A 56 7.65 2.71 -5.32
N HIS A 57 6.67 3.37 -4.69
CA HIS A 57 6.17 2.98 -3.37
C HIS A 57 5.48 1.61 -3.38
N ILE A 58 4.72 1.32 -4.43
CA ILE A 58 4.05 0.01 -4.61
C ILE A 58 5.11 -1.09 -4.75
N VAL A 59 6.10 -0.89 -5.61
CA VAL A 59 7.21 -1.84 -5.81
C VAL A 59 7.97 -2.07 -4.51
N LYS A 60 8.31 -0.98 -3.80
CA LYS A 60 8.99 -1.05 -2.51
C LYS A 60 8.18 -1.87 -1.50
N THR A 61 6.88 -1.63 -1.39
CA THR A 61 6.00 -2.35 -0.47
C THR A 61 5.92 -3.83 -0.82
N ALA A 62 5.76 -4.16 -2.11
CA ALA A 62 5.69 -5.54 -2.58
C ALA A 62 6.99 -6.32 -2.33
N LEU A 63 8.14 -5.74 -2.70
CA LEU A 63 9.45 -6.39 -2.50
C LEU A 63 9.79 -6.54 -1.02
N SER A 64 9.50 -5.52 -0.20
CA SER A 64 9.67 -5.60 1.25
C SER A 64 8.78 -6.70 1.86
N ALA A 65 7.56 -6.88 1.38
CA ALA A 65 6.67 -7.94 1.84
C ALA A 65 7.20 -9.36 1.53
N LEU A 66 7.98 -9.50 0.45
CA LEU A 66 8.65 -10.73 0.03
C LEU A 66 10.03 -10.91 0.69
N GLY A 67 10.51 -9.95 1.48
CA GLY A 67 11.86 -9.98 2.06
C GLY A 67 12.98 -9.78 1.05
N VAL A 68 12.68 -9.22 -0.12
CA VAL A 68 13.67 -8.90 -1.15
C VAL A 68 14.30 -7.55 -0.80
N ALA A 69 15.62 -7.54 -0.58
CA ALA A 69 16.36 -6.31 -0.37
C ALA A 69 16.28 -5.45 -1.63
N LEU A 70 15.83 -4.20 -1.47
CA LEU A 70 15.97 -3.20 -2.52
C LEU A 70 17.44 -2.82 -2.59
N THR A 71 18.16 -3.37 -3.55
CA THR A 71 19.47 -2.83 -3.90
C THR A 71 19.24 -1.45 -4.48
N GLU A 72 19.83 -0.42 -3.89
CA GLU A 72 19.87 0.89 -4.53
C GLU A 72 20.57 0.71 -5.88
N GLN A 73 19.82 0.88 -6.97
CA GLN A 73 20.45 1.13 -8.26
C GLN A 73 21.05 2.52 -8.16
N THR A 74 22.34 2.58 -7.84
CA THR A 74 23.17 3.75 -8.14
C THR A 74 23.05 4.01 -9.64
N ALA A 75 22.37 5.10 -9.98
CA ALA A 75 22.53 5.76 -11.27
C ALA A 75 23.88 6.47 -11.32
#